data_AF-A0A354I486-F1
#
_entry.id   AF-A0A354I486-F1
#
_cell.length_a   1.000
_cell.length_b   1.000
_cell.length_c   1.000
_cell.angle_alpha   90.00
_cell.angle_beta   90.00
_cell.angle_gamma   90.00
#
_symmetry.space_group_name_H-M   'P 1'
#
loop_
_entity.id
_entity.type
_entity.pdbx_description
1 polymer ?
#
loop_
_entity_poly.entity_id
_entity_poly.type
_entity_poly.pdbx_seq_one_letter_code
_entity_poly.pdbx_strand_id
1 'polypeptide(L)'
;MSENTRYQIQSVSYNTVAEAFSEEAKTLIPDSAIRKTLDTEKIRFENASQLQIPPEKLVNHNTARYCKDLLRKQQPLPLIYLILSFFTEISGWLIPYGIIIEICHYISKKTGSPFPFPPLYGLILIVGLVAANTLYRQYMLKLLSKPLFSQETSERRQSVTAAKKALTHSRLLVYSVSAIVILSTILLSILLEWNKKVSLRLSTCFIAYVVCILLSGIHNILYSSHFLSFFTVGILLLIRRSEAELQTATRQYLDLCYLQMLTPAHKTLNDLADNTELEKKLRESLHSRMITQRIYDLFAIVIFFTLDAVCISQLRSNATPAYLCFFILSILCTCILFLAFISANHILKHTK
;
A
#
# COMPACT_ATOMS: atom_id res chain seq x y z
N MET A 1 -8.52 -19.39 30.48
CA MET A 1 -7.06 -19.24 30.66
C MET A 1 -6.41 -20.53 30.18
N SER A 2 -5.91 -20.56 28.95
CA SER A 2 -4.62 -21.15 28.53
C SER A 2 -4.54 -21.26 27.00
N GLU A 3 -3.43 -20.74 26.48
CA GLU A 3 -2.67 -21.21 25.32
C GLU A 3 -3.34 -21.28 23.93
N ASN A 4 -3.22 -20.20 23.15
CA ASN A 4 -2.37 -20.23 21.94
C ASN A 4 -2.22 -18.86 21.26
N THR A 5 -1.92 -17.83 22.05
CA THR A 5 -1.30 -16.59 21.56
C THR A 5 0.19 -16.83 21.31
N ARG A 6 0.54 -17.86 20.52
CA ARG A 6 1.88 -17.98 19.94
C ARG A 6 1.82 -17.28 18.59
N TYR A 7 2.32 -16.04 18.56
CA TYR A 7 3.01 -15.55 17.38
C TYR A 7 4.14 -16.55 17.08
N GLN A 8 3.84 -17.60 16.33
CA GLN A 8 4.87 -18.34 15.62
C GLN A 8 5.46 -17.32 14.65
N ILE A 9 6.63 -16.81 15.00
CA ILE A 9 7.57 -16.29 14.02
C ILE A 9 7.89 -17.50 13.13
N GLN A 10 7.04 -17.75 12.13
CA GLN A 10 7.36 -18.66 11.05
C GLN A 10 8.71 -18.21 10.52
N SER A 11 9.68 -19.11 10.51
CA SER A 11 10.98 -18.86 9.91
C SER A 11 10.75 -18.43 8.47
N VAL A 12 11.08 -17.17 8.17
CA VAL A 12 10.86 -16.62 6.84
C VAL A 12 11.70 -17.43 5.87
N SER A 13 11.05 -18.15 4.96
CA SER A 13 11.71 -18.97 3.94
C SER A 13 11.13 -18.67 2.56
N TYR A 14 11.90 -18.98 1.52
CA TYR A 14 11.43 -18.86 0.14
C TYR A 14 10.10 -19.60 -0.07
N ASN A 15 9.97 -20.82 0.46
CA ASN A 15 8.76 -21.63 0.31
C ASN A 15 7.53 -20.93 0.90
N THR A 16 7.66 -20.34 2.10
CA THR A 16 6.58 -19.61 2.76
C THR A 16 6.15 -18.38 1.95
N VAL A 17 7.12 -17.64 1.39
CA VAL A 17 6.84 -16.49 0.51
C VAL A 17 6.21 -16.94 -0.80
N ALA A 18 6.69 -18.03 -1.39
CA ALA A 18 6.22 -18.54 -2.66
C ALA A 18 4.76 -19.02 -2.58
N GLU A 19 4.41 -19.73 -1.50
CA GLU A 19 3.04 -20.15 -1.21
C GLU A 19 2.12 -18.94 -1.04
N ALA A 20 2.44 -18.05 -0.09
CA ALA A 20 1.63 -16.87 0.21
C ALA A 20 1.45 -15.94 -1.00
N PHE A 21 2.51 -15.69 -1.77
CA PHE A 21 2.44 -14.89 -2.98
C PHE A 21 1.61 -15.55 -4.07
N SER A 22 1.75 -16.87 -4.28
CA SER A 22 1.00 -17.58 -5.32
C SER A 22 -0.49 -17.56 -5.04
N GLU A 23 -0.89 -17.78 -3.78
CA GLU A 23 -2.29 -17.71 -3.36
C GLU A 23 -2.89 -16.32 -3.57
N GLU A 24 -2.17 -15.26 -3.16
CA GLU A 24 -2.64 -13.87 -3.32
C GLU A 24 -2.69 -13.44 -4.79
N ALA A 25 -1.75 -13.92 -5.63
CA ALA A 25 -1.57 -13.48 -7.00
C ALA A 25 -2.45 -14.21 -8.04
N LYS A 26 -2.91 -15.44 -7.76
CA LYS A 26 -3.53 -16.36 -8.74
C LYS A 26 -4.73 -15.78 -9.51
N THR A 27 -5.49 -14.87 -8.90
CA THR A 27 -6.67 -14.25 -9.53
C THR A 27 -6.42 -12.82 -10.02
N LEU A 28 -5.21 -12.30 -9.79
CA LEU A 28 -4.88 -10.88 -10.00
C LEU A 28 -3.82 -10.66 -11.08
N ILE A 29 -2.96 -11.65 -11.35
CA ILE A 29 -1.96 -11.61 -12.42
C ILE A 29 -1.84 -12.97 -13.13
N PRO A 30 -1.38 -13.01 -14.40
CA PRO A 30 -1.20 -14.27 -15.13
C PRO A 30 -0.16 -15.20 -14.49
N ASP A 31 -0.34 -16.51 -14.63
CA ASP A 31 0.60 -17.54 -14.12
C ASP A 31 2.04 -17.35 -14.60
N SER A 32 2.24 -16.84 -15.82
CA SER A 32 3.57 -16.54 -16.36
C SER A 32 4.28 -15.43 -15.58
N ALA A 33 3.53 -14.41 -15.11
CA ALA A 33 4.05 -13.33 -14.28
C ALA A 33 4.34 -13.81 -12.84
N ILE A 34 3.52 -14.72 -12.32
CA ILE A 34 3.74 -15.38 -11.02
C ILE A 34 5.07 -16.15 -11.06
N ARG A 35 5.23 -17.05 -12.03
CA ARG A 35 6.45 -17.86 -12.20
C ARG A 35 7.71 -17.00 -12.33
N LYS A 36 7.69 -16.01 -13.22
CA LYS A 36 8.83 -15.09 -13.41
C LYS A 36 9.20 -14.33 -12.13
N THR A 37 8.21 -13.94 -11.34
CA THR A 37 8.44 -13.26 -10.05
C THR A 37 9.08 -14.23 -9.06
N LEU A 38 8.55 -15.44 -8.93
CA LEU A 38 9.08 -16.48 -8.04
C LEU A 38 10.50 -16.91 -8.43
N ASP A 39 10.81 -17.05 -9.72
CA ASP A 39 12.17 -17.36 -10.20
C ASP A 39 13.16 -16.27 -9.76
N THR A 40 12.75 -15.00 -9.87
CA THR A 40 13.57 -13.87 -9.41
C THR A 40 13.74 -13.87 -7.90
N GLU A 41 12.68 -14.18 -7.14
CA GLU A 41 12.74 -14.27 -5.68
C GLU A 41 13.60 -15.43 -5.20
N LYS A 42 13.55 -16.57 -5.89
CA LYS A 42 14.40 -17.72 -5.58
C LYS A 42 15.88 -17.34 -5.63
N ILE A 43 16.29 -16.65 -6.71
CA ILE A 43 17.66 -16.10 -6.85
C ILE A 43 17.99 -15.15 -5.70
N ARG A 44 17.05 -14.28 -5.28
CA ARG A 44 17.27 -13.34 -4.17
C ARG A 44 17.47 -14.04 -2.84
N PHE A 45 16.66 -15.05 -2.52
CA PHE A 45 16.77 -15.82 -1.29
C PHE A 45 18.06 -16.65 -1.25
N GLU A 46 18.42 -17.29 -2.37
CA GLU A 46 19.69 -18.02 -2.50
C GLU A 46 20.90 -17.08 -2.32
N ASN A 47 20.87 -15.92 -2.97
CA ASN A 47 21.93 -14.91 -2.84
C ASN A 47 22.00 -14.33 -1.43
N ALA A 48 20.87 -14.06 -0.79
CA ALA A 48 20.80 -13.54 0.58
C ALA A 48 21.40 -14.54 1.58
N SER A 49 21.03 -15.83 1.46
CA SER A 49 21.60 -16.91 2.28
C SER A 49 23.12 -16.97 2.17
N GLN A 50 23.65 -16.89 0.95
CA GLN A 50 25.10 -16.92 0.71
C GLN A 50 25.83 -15.67 1.21
N LEU A 51 25.16 -14.51 1.22
CA LEU A 51 25.67 -13.28 1.80
C LEU A 51 25.48 -13.21 3.32
N GLN A 52 24.88 -14.24 3.94
CA GLN A 52 24.50 -14.27 5.37
C GLN A 52 23.57 -13.11 5.75
N ILE A 53 22.69 -12.72 4.82
CA ILE A 53 21.63 -11.75 5.07
C ILE A 53 20.43 -12.53 5.62
N PRO A 54 19.94 -12.20 6.83
CA PRO A 54 18.77 -12.86 7.39
C PRO A 54 17.55 -12.73 6.46
N PRO A 55 16.76 -13.79 6.26
CA PRO A 55 15.59 -13.74 5.38
C PRO A 55 14.53 -12.76 5.88
N GLU A 56 14.46 -12.49 7.19
CA GLU A 56 13.57 -11.48 7.76
C GLU A 56 13.94 -10.07 7.26
N LYS A 57 15.24 -9.80 7.08
CA LYS A 57 15.71 -8.52 6.54
C LYS A 57 15.38 -8.38 5.05
N LEU A 58 15.33 -9.48 4.31
CA LEU A 58 14.93 -9.49 2.90
C LEU A 58 13.44 -9.11 2.75
N VAL A 59 12.57 -9.71 3.56
CA VAL A 59 11.12 -9.43 3.57
C VAL A 59 10.73 -8.22 4.42
N ASN A 60 11.70 -7.52 5.01
CA ASN A 60 11.49 -6.37 5.91
C ASN A 60 10.57 -6.69 7.11
N HIS A 61 10.77 -7.86 7.70
CA HIS A 61 10.04 -8.38 8.87
C HIS A 61 8.51 -8.50 8.68
N ASN A 62 8.01 -8.40 7.45
CA ASN A 62 6.58 -8.51 7.15
C ASN A 62 6.36 -9.20 5.79
N THR A 63 6.19 -10.52 5.84
CA THR A 63 5.96 -11.37 4.66
C THR A 63 4.72 -10.96 3.87
N ALA A 64 3.61 -10.61 4.54
CA ALA A 64 2.39 -10.19 3.87
C ALA A 64 2.59 -8.89 3.08
N ARG A 65 3.22 -7.88 3.70
CA ARG A 65 3.57 -6.63 3.00
C ARG A 65 4.55 -6.89 1.86
N TYR A 66 5.49 -7.83 2.02
CA TYR A 66 6.42 -8.22 0.97
C TYR A 66 5.72 -8.84 -0.25
N CYS A 67 4.83 -9.81 -0.03
CA CYS A 67 4.06 -10.45 -1.11
C CYS A 67 3.20 -9.42 -1.86
N LYS A 68 2.55 -8.52 -1.12
CA LYS A 68 1.80 -7.40 -1.68
C LYS A 68 2.69 -6.46 -2.51
N ASP A 69 3.86 -6.10 -2.01
CA ASP A 69 4.83 -5.27 -2.75
C ASP A 69 5.27 -5.95 -4.07
N LEU A 70 5.42 -7.28 -4.09
CA LEU A 70 5.74 -8.04 -5.30
C LEU A 70 4.59 -8.02 -6.29
N LEU A 71 3.35 -8.25 -5.82
CA LEU A 71 2.15 -8.24 -6.64
C LEU A 71 1.95 -6.88 -7.30
N ARG A 72 2.06 -5.80 -6.52
CA ARG A 72 1.85 -4.42 -6.99
C ARG A 72 2.85 -3.99 -8.07
N LYS A 73 4.06 -4.55 -8.07
CA LYS A 73 5.05 -4.29 -9.13
C LYS A 73 4.65 -4.89 -10.49
N GLN A 74 3.82 -5.93 -10.49
CA GLN A 74 3.32 -6.58 -11.71
C GLN A 74 2.01 -5.96 -12.22
N GLN A 75 1.39 -5.10 -11.42
CA GLN A 75 0.12 -4.46 -11.75
C GLN A 75 0.34 -3.09 -12.41
N PRO A 76 -0.66 -2.56 -13.16
CA PRO A 76 -0.55 -1.25 -13.81
C PRO A 76 -0.22 -0.14 -12.81
N LEU A 77 0.55 0.87 -13.24
CA LEU A 77 0.92 2.05 -12.43
C LEU A 77 1.69 1.73 -11.12
N PRO A 78 2.73 0.86 -11.15
CA PRO A 78 3.49 0.49 -9.94
C PRO A 78 4.22 1.68 -9.31
N LEU A 79 4.49 2.73 -10.10
CA LEU A 79 5.07 3.98 -9.60
C LEU A 79 4.14 4.70 -8.63
N ILE A 80 2.83 4.70 -8.89
CA ILE A 80 1.84 5.34 -8.02
C ILE A 80 1.79 4.59 -6.68
N TYR A 81 1.80 3.25 -6.71
CA TYR A 81 1.89 2.42 -5.50
C TYR A 81 3.11 2.80 -4.66
N LEU A 82 4.27 2.91 -5.31
CA LEU A 82 5.53 3.21 -4.64
C LEU A 82 5.50 4.59 -3.97
N ILE A 83 4.99 5.60 -4.68
CA ILE A 83 4.85 6.98 -4.18
C ILE A 83 3.88 7.02 -2.99
N LEU A 84 2.71 6.37 -3.09
CA LEU A 84 1.73 6.34 -2.01
C LEU A 84 2.24 5.56 -0.79
N SER A 85 2.94 4.45 -1.01
CA SER A 85 3.58 3.68 0.07
C SER A 85 4.65 4.52 0.79
N PHE A 86 5.43 5.29 0.03
CA PHE A 86 6.43 6.22 0.57
C PHE A 86 5.78 7.31 1.44
N PHE A 87 4.72 7.96 0.95
CA PHE A 87 3.99 8.96 1.74
C PHE A 87 3.32 8.35 2.96
N THR A 88 2.76 7.14 2.86
CA THR A 88 2.18 6.43 4.00
C THR A 88 3.21 6.20 5.09
N GLU A 89 4.41 5.76 4.72
CA GLU A 89 5.51 5.51 5.64
C GLU A 89 5.98 6.79 6.34
N ILE A 90 6.15 7.90 5.59
CA ILE A 90 6.42 9.23 6.18
C ILE A 90 5.31 9.59 7.16
N SER A 91 4.06 9.42 6.76
CA SER A 91 2.91 9.86 7.54
C SER A 91 2.77 9.14 8.87
N GLY A 92 3.16 7.85 8.93
CA GLY A 92 3.21 7.09 10.18
C GLY A 92 4.14 7.71 11.22
N TRP A 93 5.23 8.35 10.79
CA TRP A 93 6.17 9.07 11.66
C TRP A 93 5.71 10.49 12.01
N LEU A 94 4.79 11.09 11.24
CA LEU A 94 4.28 12.44 11.52
C LEU A 94 3.42 12.51 12.77
N ILE A 95 2.69 11.44 13.12
CA ILE A 95 1.88 11.38 14.34
C ILE A 95 2.75 11.47 15.61
N PRO A 96 3.71 10.56 15.86
CA PRO A 96 4.57 10.66 17.05
C PRO A 96 5.37 11.96 17.03
N TYR A 97 5.80 12.45 15.87
CA TYR A 97 6.48 13.74 15.76
C TYR A 97 5.58 14.93 16.13
N GLY A 98 4.33 14.94 15.67
CA GLY A 98 3.33 15.96 16.02
C GLY A 98 3.03 15.98 17.52
N ILE A 99 3.00 14.80 18.17
CA ILE A 99 2.84 14.69 19.63
C ILE A 99 4.03 15.33 20.34
N ILE A 100 5.26 15.01 19.92
CA ILE A 100 6.49 15.62 20.48
C ILE A 100 6.45 17.14 20.32
N ILE A 101 6.05 17.65 19.15
CA ILE A 101 5.93 19.09 18.90
C ILE A 101 4.95 19.74 19.87
N GLU A 102 3.80 19.13 20.15
CA GLU A 102 2.84 19.73 21.08
C GLU A 102 3.29 19.65 22.54
N ILE A 103 3.99 18.58 22.93
CA ILE A 103 4.65 18.52 24.24
C ILE A 103 5.66 19.67 24.37
N CYS A 104 6.50 19.90 23.35
CA CYS A 104 7.45 21.00 23.33
C CYS A 104 6.75 22.37 23.38
N HIS A 105 5.62 22.54 22.69
CA HIS A 105 4.83 23.78 22.76
C HIS A 105 4.26 24.01 24.15
N TYR A 106 3.72 22.98 24.78
CA TYR A 106 3.18 23.06 26.13
C TYR A 106 4.27 23.43 27.14
N ILE A 107 5.44 22.80 27.06
CA ILE A 107 6.58 23.10 27.93
C ILE A 107 7.06 24.53 27.69
N SER A 108 7.34 24.91 26.45
CA SER A 108 7.80 26.26 26.08
C SER A 108 6.85 27.35 26.55
N LYS A 109 5.53 27.14 26.42
CA LYS A 109 4.51 28.06 26.92
C LYS A 109 4.51 28.17 28.45
N LYS A 110 4.75 27.06 29.16
CA LYS A 110 4.76 27.01 30.63
C LYS A 110 6.03 27.59 31.25
N THR A 111 7.18 27.38 30.62
CA THR A 111 8.49 27.82 31.12
C THR A 111 8.94 29.17 30.56
N GLY A 112 8.26 29.69 29.52
CA GLY A 112 8.70 30.87 28.78
C GLY A 112 9.99 30.65 27.99
N SER A 113 10.50 29.40 27.92
CA SER A 113 11.72 29.08 27.21
C SER A 113 11.48 29.04 25.70
N PRO A 114 12.46 29.42 24.87
CA PRO A 114 12.34 29.28 23.42
C PRO A 114 12.11 27.81 23.04
N PHE A 115 11.44 27.62 21.90
CA PHE A 115 11.18 26.29 21.38
C PHE A 115 12.51 25.58 21.06
N PRO A 116 12.72 24.31 21.46
CA PRO A 116 14.04 23.68 21.46
C PRO A 116 14.63 23.47 20.06
N PHE A 117 13.79 23.29 19.05
CA PHE A 117 14.22 23.18 17.65
C PHE A 117 13.06 23.49 16.70
N PRO A 118 13.29 24.09 15.54
CA PRO A 118 12.19 24.40 14.63
C PRO A 118 11.42 23.16 14.10
N PRO A 119 10.07 23.17 14.09
CA PRO A 119 9.25 22.00 13.74
C PRO A 119 9.41 21.46 12.31
N LEU A 120 9.95 22.23 11.36
CA LEU A 120 10.19 21.68 10.01
C LEU A 120 11.41 20.75 9.96
N TYR A 121 12.34 20.84 10.91
CA TYR A 121 13.59 20.09 10.84
C TYR A 121 13.38 18.60 11.06
N GLY A 122 12.47 18.23 11.98
CA GLY A 122 12.13 16.82 12.15
C GLY A 122 11.34 16.26 10.98
N LEU A 123 10.50 17.08 10.31
CA LEU A 123 9.86 16.67 9.05
C LEU A 123 10.90 16.34 7.98
N ILE A 124 11.89 17.22 7.77
CA ILE A 124 12.98 17.00 6.80
C ILE A 124 13.77 15.74 7.16
N LEU A 125 14.07 15.53 8.44
CA LEU A 125 14.77 14.34 8.93
C LEU A 125 13.98 13.05 8.66
N ILE A 126 12.68 13.02 8.97
CA ILE A 126 11.80 11.88 8.71
C ILE A 126 11.79 11.54 7.22
N VAL A 127 11.54 12.53 6.36
CA VAL A 127 11.50 12.33 4.91
C VAL A 127 12.83 11.79 4.40
N GLY A 128 13.96 12.36 4.84
CA GLY A 128 15.28 11.93 4.44
C GLY A 128 15.62 10.50 4.89
N LEU A 129 15.27 10.12 6.12
CA LEU A 129 15.50 8.76 6.64
C LEU A 129 14.67 7.71 5.90
N VAL A 130 13.38 7.99 5.66
CA VAL A 130 12.50 7.08 4.91
C VAL A 130 12.98 6.94 3.47
N ALA A 131 13.41 8.04 2.83
CA ALA A 131 13.97 8.02 1.47
C ALA A 131 15.25 7.19 1.40
N ALA A 132 16.19 7.41 2.34
CA ALA A 132 17.43 6.66 2.43
C ALA A 132 17.19 5.15 2.56
N ASN A 133 16.28 4.76 3.48
CA ASN A 133 15.93 3.36 3.70
C ASN A 133 15.29 2.73 2.45
N THR A 134 14.38 3.45 1.80
CA THR A 134 13.70 3.00 0.58
C THR A 134 14.69 2.78 -0.56
N LEU A 135 15.58 3.74 -0.81
CA LEU A 135 16.60 3.67 -1.86
C LEU A 135 17.60 2.54 -1.61
N TYR A 136 18.08 2.40 -0.37
CA TYR A 136 18.97 1.30 0.00
C TYR A 136 18.31 -0.06 -0.22
N ARG A 137 17.04 -0.23 0.17
CA ARG A 137 16.29 -1.47 -0.01
C ARG A 137 16.12 -1.81 -1.49
N GLN A 138 15.78 -0.84 -2.34
CA GLN A 138 15.66 -1.06 -3.78
C GLN A 138 16.99 -1.49 -4.40
N TYR A 139 18.09 -0.83 -4.01
CA TYR A 139 19.42 -1.20 -4.46
C TYR A 139 19.80 -2.62 -4.03
N MET A 140 19.56 -2.97 -2.76
CA MET A 140 19.81 -4.30 -2.22
C MET A 140 19.05 -5.38 -3.01
N LEU A 141 17.74 -5.20 -3.22
CA LEU A 141 16.94 -6.17 -3.98
C LEU A 141 17.39 -6.30 -5.44
N LYS A 142 17.83 -5.21 -6.06
CA LYS A 142 18.37 -5.21 -7.43
C LYS A 142 19.72 -5.92 -7.52
N LEU A 143 20.57 -5.77 -6.51
CA LEU A 143 21.83 -6.50 -6.43
C LEU A 143 21.58 -8.00 -6.25
N LEU A 144 20.66 -8.35 -5.34
CA LEU A 144 20.30 -9.74 -5.05
C LEU A 144 19.54 -10.43 -6.19
N SER A 145 18.96 -9.72 -7.15
CA SER A 145 18.31 -10.34 -8.31
C SER A 145 19.27 -10.82 -9.41
N LYS A 146 20.55 -10.47 -9.34
CA LYS A 146 21.54 -10.93 -10.32
C LYS A 146 22.06 -12.31 -9.91
N PRO A 147 22.15 -13.30 -10.81
CA PRO A 147 22.78 -14.58 -10.48
C PRO A 147 24.26 -14.32 -10.18
N LEU A 148 24.64 -14.46 -8.91
CA LEU A 148 26.01 -14.20 -8.45
C LEU A 148 26.93 -15.43 -8.61
N PHE A 149 26.38 -16.57 -9.04
CA PHE A 149 26.97 -17.90 -8.77
C PHE A 149 27.05 -18.85 -9.98
N SER A 150 27.18 -18.34 -11.21
CA SER A 150 27.43 -19.17 -12.40
C SER A 150 28.93 -19.47 -12.64
N GLN A 151 29.80 -19.32 -11.64
CA GLN A 151 31.26 -19.26 -11.80
C GLN A 151 32.02 -20.12 -10.78
N GLU A 152 33.26 -20.50 -11.13
CA GLU A 152 34.13 -21.42 -10.38
C GLU A 152 34.38 -21.00 -8.92
N THR A 153 34.81 -21.95 -8.07
CA THR A 153 34.89 -21.80 -6.59
C THR A 153 35.75 -20.60 -6.11
N SER A 154 36.78 -20.22 -6.86
CA SER A 154 37.63 -19.05 -6.58
C SER A 154 36.94 -17.73 -6.94
N GLU A 155 36.34 -17.65 -8.12
CA GLU A 155 35.54 -16.52 -8.61
C GLU A 155 34.29 -16.29 -7.73
N ARG A 156 33.73 -17.37 -7.18
CA ARG A 156 32.63 -17.34 -6.20
C ARG A 156 32.99 -16.63 -4.90
N ARG A 157 34.17 -16.86 -4.33
CA ARG A 157 34.59 -16.15 -3.10
C ARG A 157 34.83 -14.66 -3.36
N GLN A 158 35.38 -14.32 -4.53
CA GLN A 158 35.62 -12.95 -4.93
C GLN A 158 34.31 -12.19 -5.19
N SER A 159 33.35 -12.79 -5.89
CA SER A 159 32.03 -12.19 -6.16
C SER A 159 31.20 -11.95 -4.89
N VAL A 160 31.21 -12.88 -3.93
CA VAL A 160 30.58 -12.69 -2.61
C VAL A 160 31.18 -11.51 -1.87
N THR A 161 32.51 -11.43 -1.85
CA THR A 161 33.22 -10.35 -1.15
C THR A 161 32.97 -9.00 -1.82
N ALA A 162 32.97 -8.95 -3.16
CA ALA A 162 32.62 -7.77 -3.93
C ALA A 162 31.17 -7.32 -3.69
N ALA A 163 30.21 -8.26 -3.64
CA ALA A 163 28.80 -7.96 -3.35
C ALA A 163 28.60 -7.44 -1.92
N LYS A 164 29.26 -8.04 -0.91
CA LYS A 164 29.26 -7.50 0.47
C LYS A 164 29.82 -6.08 0.52
N LYS A 165 30.95 -5.84 -0.16
CA LYS A 165 31.57 -4.51 -0.24
C LYS A 165 30.65 -3.50 -0.94
N ALA A 166 29.98 -3.89 -2.02
CA ALA A 166 29.01 -3.05 -2.72
C ALA A 166 27.78 -2.70 -1.85
N LEU A 167 27.26 -3.66 -1.08
CA LEU A 167 26.16 -3.40 -0.13
C LEU A 167 26.57 -2.44 0.99
N THR A 168 27.77 -2.60 1.56
CA THR A 168 28.26 -1.70 2.60
C THR A 168 28.54 -0.30 2.05
N HIS A 169 29.18 -0.21 0.89
CA HIS A 169 29.49 1.07 0.25
C HIS A 169 28.23 1.81 -0.20
N SER A 170 27.25 1.12 -0.79
CA SER A 170 25.96 1.72 -1.15
C SER A 170 25.18 2.20 0.07
N ARG A 171 25.18 1.42 1.16
CA ARG A 171 24.59 1.85 2.44
C ARG A 171 25.21 3.15 2.90
N LEU A 172 26.54 3.18 3.03
CA LEU A 172 27.27 4.34 3.49
C LEU A 172 27.02 5.56 2.59
N LEU A 173 27.13 5.39 1.27
CA LEU A 173 26.89 6.44 0.29
C LEU A 173 25.46 7.00 0.39
N VAL A 174 24.43 6.14 0.44
CA VAL A 174 23.03 6.60 0.51
C VAL A 174 22.78 7.38 1.80
N TYR A 175 23.26 6.90 2.95
CA TYR A 175 23.09 7.63 4.21
C TYR A 175 23.92 8.92 4.26
N SER A 176 25.15 8.93 3.73
CA SER A 176 25.99 10.14 3.66
C SER A 176 25.38 11.20 2.75
N VAL A 177 24.92 10.83 1.56
CA VAL A 177 24.23 11.75 0.65
C VAL A 177 22.94 12.27 1.29
N SER A 178 22.17 11.39 1.93
CA SER A 178 20.94 11.80 2.63
C SER A 178 21.23 12.77 3.78
N ALA A 179 22.30 12.54 4.56
CA ALA A 179 22.72 13.45 5.62
C ALA A 179 23.12 14.83 5.07
N ILE A 180 23.86 14.89 3.95
CA ILE A 180 24.21 16.14 3.28
C ILE A 180 22.95 16.87 2.81
N VAL A 181 22.03 16.18 2.13
CA VAL A 181 20.77 16.77 1.65
C VAL A 181 19.91 17.29 2.79
N ILE A 182 19.78 16.53 3.88
CA ILE A 182 19.06 16.94 5.09
C ILE A 182 19.68 18.21 5.67
N LEU A 183 21.01 18.23 5.83
CA LEU A 183 21.72 19.37 6.40
C LEU A 183 21.61 20.62 5.51
N SER A 184 21.77 20.46 4.20
CA SER A 184 21.58 21.54 3.22
C SER A 184 20.16 22.07 3.23
N THR A 185 19.14 21.20 3.36
CA THR A 185 17.73 21.61 3.40
C THR A 185 17.41 22.33 4.71
N ILE A 186 17.97 21.88 5.84
CA ILE A 186 17.88 22.58 7.12
C ILE A 186 18.53 23.96 7.02
N LEU A 187 19.74 24.05 6.45
CA LEU A 187 20.44 25.32 6.24
C LEU A 187 19.62 26.28 5.36
N LEU A 188 19.07 25.79 4.25
CA LEU A 188 18.19 26.57 3.38
C LEU A 188 16.92 27.03 4.12
N SER A 189 16.35 26.16 4.95
CA SER A 189 15.15 26.48 5.76
C SER A 189 15.45 27.56 6.81
N ILE A 190 16.67 27.58 7.36
CA ILE A 190 17.16 28.65 8.25
C ILE A 190 17.25 29.96 7.45
N LEU A 191 17.95 29.95 6.32
CA LEU A 191 18.19 31.12 5.48
C LEU A 191 16.89 31.76 4.96
N LEU A 192 15.90 30.94 4.59
CA LEU A 192 14.62 31.40 4.06
C LEU A 192 13.54 31.62 5.14
N GLU A 193 13.89 31.44 6.41
CA GLU A 193 12.99 31.53 7.57
C GLU A 193 11.68 30.73 7.42
N TRP A 194 11.72 29.57 6.75
CA TRP A 194 10.52 28.78 6.44
C TRP A 194 9.72 28.39 7.68
N ASN A 195 10.40 28.20 8.81
CA ASN A 195 9.79 27.89 10.09
C ASN A 195 8.81 28.96 10.59
N LYS A 196 8.96 30.22 10.19
CA LYS A 196 8.03 31.30 10.54
C LYS A 196 6.77 31.29 9.67
N LYS A 197 6.84 30.68 8.47
CA LYS A 197 5.75 30.65 7.48
C LYS A 197 4.86 29.41 7.59
N VAL A 198 5.39 28.30 8.11
CA VAL A 198 4.66 27.03 8.21
C VAL A 198 4.64 26.56 9.66
N SER A 199 3.47 26.63 10.31
CA SER A 199 3.30 26.03 11.64
C SER A 199 2.88 24.56 11.51
N LEU A 200 3.78 23.65 11.88
CA LEU A 200 3.44 22.24 12.00
C LEU A 200 2.76 21.99 13.36
N ARG A 201 1.49 21.58 13.34
CA ARG A 201 0.67 21.28 14.52
C ARG A 201 0.23 19.82 14.48
N LEU A 202 -0.15 19.26 15.63
CA LEU A 202 -0.63 17.88 15.70
C LEU A 202 -1.84 17.63 14.78
N SER A 203 -2.77 18.59 14.69
CA SER A 203 -3.93 18.49 13.79
C SER A 203 -3.52 18.37 12.32
N THR A 204 -2.55 19.16 11.87
CA THR A 204 -2.01 19.08 10.50
C THR A 204 -1.33 17.74 10.24
N CYS A 205 -0.53 17.24 11.19
CA CYS A 205 0.10 15.92 11.09
C CYS A 205 -0.95 14.80 11.01
N PHE A 206 -2.01 14.89 11.82
CA PHE A 206 -3.10 13.92 11.83
C PHE A 206 -3.89 13.92 10.52
N ILE A 207 -4.25 15.09 10.00
CA ILE A 207 -4.92 15.20 8.70
C ILE A 207 -4.05 14.60 7.59
N ALA A 208 -2.76 14.94 7.56
CA ALA A 208 -1.82 14.40 6.57
C ALA A 208 -1.73 12.86 6.65
N TYR A 209 -1.69 12.30 7.86
CA TYR A 209 -1.72 10.86 8.11
C TYR A 209 -2.98 10.19 7.57
N VAL A 210 -4.16 10.71 7.93
CA VAL A 210 -5.44 10.19 7.44
C VAL A 210 -5.50 10.24 5.91
N VAL A 211 -5.10 11.36 5.30
CA VAL A 211 -5.06 11.52 3.84
C VAL A 211 -4.15 10.48 3.18
N CYS A 212 -2.93 10.30 3.69
CA CYS A 212 -1.97 9.36 3.10
C CYS A 212 -2.44 7.90 3.24
N ILE A 213 -2.98 7.52 4.40
CA ILE A 213 -3.52 6.18 4.62
C ILE A 213 -4.73 5.91 3.73
N LEU A 214 -5.66 6.86 3.62
CA LEU A 214 -6.83 6.70 2.76
C LEU A 214 -6.43 6.56 1.30
N LEU A 215 -5.56 7.42 0.78
CA LEU A 215 -5.07 7.33 -0.60
C LEU A 215 -4.37 5.99 -0.87
N SER A 216 -3.50 5.56 0.04
CA SER A 216 -2.82 4.27 -0.04
C SER A 216 -3.79 3.08 0.08
N GLY A 217 -4.83 3.22 0.90
CA GLY A 217 -5.91 2.25 1.06
C GLY A 217 -6.75 2.10 -0.21
N ILE A 218 -7.21 3.22 -0.79
CA ILE A 218 -7.96 3.25 -2.05
C ILE A 218 -7.14 2.61 -3.16
N HIS A 219 -5.88 3.03 -3.31
CA HIS A 219 -4.98 2.43 -4.28
C HIS A 219 -4.80 0.94 -4.03
N ASN A 220 -4.66 0.51 -2.77
CA ASN A 220 -4.57 -0.91 -2.49
C ASN A 220 -5.84 -1.66 -2.88
N ILE A 221 -7.02 -1.17 -2.52
CA ILE A 221 -8.29 -1.83 -2.85
C ILE A 221 -8.48 -1.96 -4.36
N LEU A 222 -8.16 -0.90 -5.12
CA LEU A 222 -8.20 -0.86 -6.60
C LEU A 222 -7.51 -2.07 -7.24
N TYR A 223 -6.44 -2.58 -6.62
CA TYR A 223 -5.59 -3.62 -7.19
C TYR A 223 -5.63 -4.96 -6.43
N SER A 224 -6.13 -5.04 -5.19
CA SER A 224 -6.25 -6.33 -4.44
C SER A 224 -7.63 -6.96 -4.55
N SER A 225 -8.56 -6.30 -5.22
CA SER A 225 -9.89 -6.85 -5.48
C SER A 225 -10.20 -6.73 -6.96
N HIS A 226 -11.19 -7.47 -7.45
CA HIS A 226 -11.78 -7.27 -8.79
C HIS A 226 -12.54 -5.93 -8.90
N PHE A 227 -12.05 -4.91 -8.18
CA PHE A 227 -12.58 -3.57 -8.05
C PHE A 227 -12.67 -2.89 -9.40
N LEU A 228 -11.64 -2.99 -10.24
CA LEU A 228 -11.70 -2.35 -11.56
C LEU A 228 -12.85 -2.93 -12.39
N SER A 229 -13.00 -4.26 -12.41
CA SER A 229 -14.12 -4.92 -13.09
C SER A 229 -15.47 -4.56 -12.46
N PHE A 230 -15.54 -4.50 -11.12
CA PHE A 230 -16.74 -4.08 -10.38
C PHE A 230 -17.17 -2.65 -10.75
N PHE A 231 -16.24 -1.69 -10.71
CA PHE A 231 -16.51 -0.30 -11.03
C PHE A 231 -16.77 -0.07 -12.52
N THR A 232 -16.18 -0.88 -13.39
CA THR A 232 -16.48 -0.86 -14.84
C THR A 232 -17.98 -1.05 -15.08
N VAL A 233 -18.64 -1.96 -14.36
CA VAL A 233 -20.10 -2.13 -14.42
C VAL A 233 -20.83 -0.82 -14.09
N GLY A 234 -20.48 -0.17 -12.98
CA GLY A 234 -21.08 1.11 -12.58
C GLY A 234 -20.82 2.25 -13.57
N ILE A 235 -19.61 2.33 -14.13
CA ILE A 235 -19.25 3.36 -15.11
C ILE A 235 -20.04 3.17 -16.40
N LEU A 236 -20.14 1.94 -16.90
CA LEU A 236 -20.92 1.62 -18.10
C LEU A 236 -22.41 1.95 -17.92
N LEU A 237 -22.95 1.74 -16.71
CA LEU A 237 -24.31 2.14 -16.34
C LEU A 237 -24.49 3.67 -16.36
N LEU A 238 -23.56 4.41 -15.76
CA LEU A 238 -23.62 5.88 -15.72
C LEU A 238 -23.50 6.51 -17.12
N ILE A 239 -22.63 5.96 -17.95
CA ILE A 239 -22.40 6.44 -19.33
C ILE A 239 -23.48 5.93 -20.30
N ARG A 240 -24.39 5.05 -19.84
CA ARG A 240 -25.48 4.45 -20.64
C ARG A 240 -24.97 3.72 -21.90
N ARG A 241 -23.96 2.87 -21.72
CA ARG A 241 -23.45 2.00 -22.79
C ARG A 241 -24.43 0.88 -23.15
N SER A 242 -24.14 0.17 -24.25
CA SER A 242 -25.00 -0.88 -24.78
C SER A 242 -25.20 -2.03 -23.78
N GLU A 243 -26.37 -2.68 -23.82
CA GLU A 243 -26.67 -3.79 -22.91
C GLU A 243 -25.68 -4.96 -23.08
N ALA A 244 -25.20 -5.21 -24.29
CA ALA A 244 -24.21 -6.24 -24.58
C ALA A 244 -22.85 -5.98 -23.90
N GLU A 245 -22.36 -4.73 -23.92
CA GLU A 245 -21.13 -4.33 -23.22
C GLU A 245 -21.28 -4.50 -21.70
N LEU A 246 -22.45 -4.09 -21.17
CA LEU A 246 -22.74 -4.20 -19.75
C LEU A 246 -22.85 -5.66 -19.27
N GLN A 247 -23.50 -6.53 -20.06
CA GLN A 247 -23.57 -7.96 -19.77
C GLN A 247 -22.19 -8.60 -19.81
N THR A 248 -21.33 -8.21 -20.77
CA THR A 248 -19.96 -8.71 -20.87
C THR A 248 -19.14 -8.32 -19.64
N ALA A 249 -19.18 -7.06 -19.22
CA ALA A 249 -18.47 -6.58 -18.04
C ALA A 249 -18.98 -7.24 -16.74
N THR A 250 -20.30 -7.44 -16.63
CA THR A 250 -20.91 -8.12 -15.48
C THR A 250 -20.46 -9.58 -15.41
N ARG A 251 -20.47 -10.28 -16.55
CA ARG A 251 -20.01 -11.68 -16.61
C ARG A 251 -18.53 -11.80 -16.22
N GLN A 252 -17.68 -10.93 -16.76
CA GLN A 252 -16.26 -10.88 -16.39
C GLN A 252 -16.05 -10.66 -14.89
N TYR A 253 -16.82 -9.77 -14.25
CA TYR A 253 -16.74 -9.58 -12.80
C TYR A 253 -17.16 -10.84 -12.02
N LEU A 254 -18.26 -11.49 -12.42
CA LEU A 254 -18.75 -12.70 -11.77
C LEU A 254 -17.75 -13.85 -11.89
N ASP A 255 -17.20 -14.09 -13.07
CA ASP A 255 -16.21 -15.15 -13.33
C ASP A 255 -14.97 -14.98 -12.44
N LEU A 256 -14.50 -13.73 -12.31
CA LEU A 256 -13.38 -13.40 -11.43
C LEU A 256 -13.71 -13.68 -9.96
N CYS A 257 -14.89 -13.27 -9.48
CA CYS A 257 -15.33 -13.55 -8.12
C CYS A 257 -15.47 -15.05 -7.83
N TYR A 258 -16.03 -15.82 -8.76
CA TYR A 258 -16.16 -17.27 -8.60
C TYR A 258 -14.80 -17.95 -8.58
N LEU A 259 -13.89 -17.56 -9.47
CA LEU A 259 -12.51 -18.05 -9.45
C LEU A 259 -11.84 -17.76 -8.10
N GLN A 260 -12.05 -16.57 -7.54
CA GLN A 260 -11.53 -16.21 -6.21
C GLN A 260 -12.11 -17.08 -5.10
N MET A 261 -13.41 -17.39 -5.14
CA MET A 261 -14.06 -18.27 -4.15
C MET A 261 -13.66 -19.74 -4.29
N LEU A 262 -13.32 -20.19 -5.51
CA LEU A 262 -12.91 -21.56 -5.80
C LEU A 262 -11.41 -21.83 -5.54
N THR A 263 -10.59 -20.77 -5.57
CA THR A 263 -9.13 -20.87 -5.42
C THR A 263 -8.69 -21.60 -4.15
N PRO A 264 -9.26 -21.34 -2.95
CA PRO A 264 -8.90 -22.07 -1.72
C PRO A 264 -9.23 -23.57 -1.77
N ALA A 265 -10.17 -23.98 -2.62
CA ALA A 265 -10.54 -25.37 -2.82
C ALA A 265 -9.77 -26.02 -3.99
N HIS A 266 -8.80 -25.33 -4.59
CA HIS A 266 -8.05 -25.74 -5.78
C HIS A 266 -8.93 -26.09 -6.99
N LYS A 267 -10.11 -25.47 -7.10
CA LYS A 267 -11.06 -25.65 -8.21
C LYS A 267 -10.95 -24.51 -9.23
N THR A 268 -11.44 -24.76 -10.43
CA THR A 268 -11.42 -23.87 -11.60
C THR A 268 -12.84 -23.57 -12.07
N LEU A 269 -12.99 -22.58 -12.98
CA LEU A 269 -14.29 -22.28 -13.58
C LEU A 269 -14.85 -23.44 -14.41
N ASN A 270 -14.01 -24.36 -14.90
CA ASN A 270 -14.49 -25.53 -15.62
C ASN A 270 -15.23 -26.51 -14.71
N ASP A 271 -14.87 -26.56 -13.42
CA ASP A 271 -15.53 -27.40 -12.41
C ASP A 271 -16.95 -26.91 -12.07
N LEU A 272 -17.32 -25.70 -12.51
CA LEU A 272 -18.68 -25.15 -12.39
C LEU A 272 -19.60 -25.63 -13.51
N ALA A 273 -19.06 -25.90 -14.71
CA ALA A 273 -19.87 -26.30 -15.87
C ALA A 273 -20.65 -27.61 -15.60
N ASP A 274 -20.07 -28.48 -14.76
CA ASP A 274 -20.62 -29.80 -14.44
C ASP A 274 -21.33 -29.84 -13.07
N ASN A 275 -21.37 -28.73 -12.31
CA ASN A 275 -21.89 -28.71 -10.94
C ASN A 275 -22.79 -27.50 -10.65
N THR A 276 -24.06 -27.64 -11.04
CA THR A 276 -25.12 -26.64 -10.85
C THR A 276 -25.40 -26.31 -9.38
N GLU A 277 -25.20 -27.26 -8.46
CA GLU A 277 -25.37 -27.02 -7.02
C GLU A 277 -24.25 -26.14 -6.46
N LEU A 278 -23.01 -26.36 -6.91
CA LEU A 278 -21.87 -25.52 -6.54
C LEU A 278 -22.04 -24.10 -7.08
N GLU A 279 -22.48 -23.95 -8.33
CA GLU A 279 -22.76 -22.64 -8.93
C GLU A 279 -23.83 -21.89 -8.14
N LYS A 280 -24.92 -22.56 -7.75
CA LYS A 280 -25.97 -21.98 -6.92
C LYS A 280 -25.43 -21.49 -5.57
N LYS A 281 -24.61 -22.30 -4.88
CA LYS A 281 -23.99 -21.91 -3.60
C LYS A 281 -23.05 -20.70 -3.76
N LEU A 282 -22.28 -20.63 -4.84
CA LEU A 282 -21.41 -19.47 -5.10
C LEU A 282 -22.24 -18.20 -5.40
N ARG A 283 -23.33 -18.32 -6.17
CA ARG A 283 -24.26 -17.22 -6.43
C ARG A 283 -24.89 -16.70 -5.14
N GLU A 284 -25.41 -17.59 -4.28
CA GLU A 284 -26.00 -17.23 -2.99
C GLU A 284 -24.98 -16.53 -2.06
N SER A 285 -23.75 -17.05 -2.00
CA SER A 285 -22.66 -16.44 -1.24
C SER A 285 -22.32 -15.03 -1.74
N LEU A 286 -22.19 -14.86 -3.06
CA LEU A 286 -21.93 -13.57 -3.67
C LEU A 286 -23.10 -12.60 -3.47
N HIS A 287 -24.34 -13.09 -3.56
CA HIS A 287 -25.55 -12.31 -3.32
C HIS A 287 -25.57 -11.74 -1.90
N SER A 288 -25.32 -12.58 -0.89
CA SER A 288 -25.23 -12.18 0.51
C SER A 288 -24.13 -11.12 0.74
N ARG A 289 -22.96 -11.33 0.13
CA ARG A 289 -21.85 -10.37 0.17
C ARG A 289 -22.23 -9.02 -0.44
N MET A 290 -22.92 -9.02 -1.59
CA MET A 290 -23.35 -7.80 -2.27
C MET A 290 -24.44 -7.04 -1.49
N ILE A 291 -25.38 -7.73 -0.83
CA ILE A 291 -26.37 -7.09 0.06
C ILE A 291 -25.63 -6.36 1.19
N THR A 292 -24.70 -7.06 1.83
CA THR A 292 -23.92 -6.55 2.94
C THR A 292 -23.10 -5.33 2.52
N GLN A 293 -22.40 -5.42 1.39
CA GLN A 293 -21.63 -4.32 0.82
C GLN A 293 -22.53 -3.12 0.52
N ARG A 294 -23.69 -3.31 -0.10
CA ARG A 294 -24.63 -2.21 -0.40
C ARG A 294 -25.07 -1.46 0.85
N ILE A 295 -25.33 -2.17 1.95
CA ILE A 295 -25.73 -1.55 3.22
C ILE A 295 -24.56 -0.73 3.79
N TYR A 296 -23.35 -1.27 3.77
CA TYR A 296 -22.17 -0.53 4.21
C TYR A 296 -21.85 0.68 3.34
N ASP A 297 -21.97 0.55 2.02
CA ASP A 297 -21.77 1.65 1.09
C ASP A 297 -22.78 2.78 1.37
N LEU A 298 -24.05 2.45 1.65
CA LEU A 298 -25.07 3.44 2.01
C LEU A 298 -24.71 4.20 3.29
N PHE A 299 -24.32 3.49 4.35
CA PHE A 299 -23.88 4.13 5.60
C PHE A 299 -22.63 4.99 5.38
N ALA A 300 -21.66 4.50 4.62
CA ALA A 300 -20.44 5.23 4.30
C ALA A 300 -20.74 6.51 3.51
N ILE A 301 -21.64 6.47 2.52
CA ILE A 301 -22.07 7.65 1.77
C ILE A 301 -22.65 8.71 2.72
N VAL A 302 -23.53 8.33 3.65
CA VAL A 302 -24.11 9.28 4.62
C VAL A 302 -23.03 9.93 5.50
N ILE A 303 -22.07 9.14 5.98
CA ILE A 303 -20.95 9.62 6.79
C ILE A 303 -20.09 10.61 6.00
N PHE A 304 -19.65 10.22 4.79
CA PHE A 304 -18.79 11.07 3.96
C PHE A 304 -19.51 12.32 3.46
N PHE A 305 -20.80 12.25 3.15
CA PHE A 305 -21.59 13.42 2.79
C PHE A 305 -21.72 14.42 3.95
N THR A 306 -21.91 13.91 5.17
CA THR A 306 -21.90 14.74 6.39
C THR A 306 -20.53 15.39 6.59
N LEU A 307 -19.46 14.62 6.36
CA LEU A 307 -18.08 15.09 6.47
C LEU A 307 -17.74 16.15 5.41
N ASP A 308 -18.22 15.98 4.17
CA ASP A 308 -18.13 16.96 3.09
C ASP A 308 -18.82 18.28 3.49
N ALA A 309 -20.03 18.21 4.05
CA ALA A 309 -20.76 19.39 4.53
C ALA A 309 -20.01 20.12 5.66
N VAL A 310 -19.45 19.38 6.61
CA VAL A 310 -18.61 19.93 7.68
C VAL A 310 -17.36 20.59 7.09
N CYS A 311 -16.68 19.95 6.13
CA CYS A 311 -15.51 20.51 5.46
C CYS A 311 -15.83 21.82 4.73
N ILE A 312 -16.94 21.88 4.01
CA ILE A 312 -17.40 23.11 3.35
C ILE A 312 -17.62 24.23 4.39
N SER A 313 -18.25 23.92 5.52
CA SER A 313 -18.45 24.88 6.60
C SER A 313 -17.12 25.39 7.17
N GLN A 314 -16.17 24.48 7.41
CA GLN A 314 -14.86 24.84 7.99
C GLN A 314 -13.97 25.62 7.02
N LEU A 315 -14.03 25.31 5.72
CA LEU A 315 -13.32 26.05 4.68
C LEU A 315 -13.79 27.50 4.58
N ARG A 316 -15.08 27.78 4.86
CA ARG A 316 -15.60 29.15 4.90
C ARG A 316 -15.06 29.96 6.07
N SER A 317 -14.76 29.31 7.20
CA SER A 317 -14.29 29.99 8.41
C SER A 317 -12.78 30.07 8.55
N ASN A 318 -12.03 29.04 8.12
CA ASN A 318 -10.58 28.94 8.30
C ASN A 318 -9.96 28.04 7.20
N ALA A 319 -9.84 28.59 5.98
CA ALA A 319 -9.24 27.87 4.86
C ALA A 319 -7.74 27.65 5.09
N THR A 320 -7.34 26.40 5.30
CA THR A 320 -5.93 25.97 5.23
C THR A 320 -5.74 24.98 4.09
N PRO A 321 -4.54 24.90 3.47
CA PRO A 321 -4.26 23.90 2.44
C PRO A 321 -4.52 22.46 2.89
N ALA A 322 -4.31 22.16 4.17
CA ALA A 322 -4.59 20.84 4.73
C ALA A 322 -6.09 20.51 4.71
N TYR A 323 -6.95 21.46 5.07
CA TYR A 323 -8.40 21.28 4.98
C TYR A 323 -8.88 21.15 3.54
N LEU A 324 -8.29 21.89 2.59
CA LEU A 324 -8.62 21.77 1.18
C LEU A 324 -8.28 20.38 0.63
N CYS A 325 -7.08 19.86 0.95
CA CYS A 325 -6.69 18.50 0.57
C CYS A 325 -7.63 17.45 1.17
N PHE A 326 -7.99 17.61 2.45
CA PHE A 326 -8.92 16.70 3.12
C PHE A 326 -10.32 16.72 2.50
N PHE A 327 -10.81 17.90 2.14
CA PHE A 327 -12.09 18.07 1.45
C PHE A 327 -12.10 17.41 0.06
N ILE A 328 -11.07 17.64 -0.75
CA ILE A 328 -10.94 17.01 -2.07
C ILE A 328 -10.96 15.49 -1.94
N LEU A 329 -10.23 14.96 -0.95
CA LEU A 329 -10.20 13.52 -0.70
C LEU A 329 -11.56 12.98 -0.25
N SER A 330 -12.26 13.70 0.63
CA SER A 330 -13.58 13.31 1.10
C SER A 330 -14.58 13.24 -0.06
N ILE A 331 -14.63 14.26 -0.92
CA ILE A 331 -15.48 14.24 -2.13
C ILE A 331 -15.12 13.06 -3.03
N LEU A 332 -13.82 12.80 -3.24
CA LEU A 332 -13.38 11.67 -4.06
C LEU A 332 -13.90 10.34 -3.49
N CYS A 333 -13.82 10.15 -2.18
CA CYS A 333 -14.38 8.98 -1.50
C CYS A 333 -15.91 8.89 -1.68
N THR A 334 -16.63 10.01 -1.54
CA THR A 334 -18.08 10.07 -1.77
C THR A 334 -18.44 9.61 -3.19
N CYS A 335 -17.72 10.11 -4.20
CA CYS A 335 -17.91 9.71 -5.61
C CYS A 335 -17.63 8.22 -5.84
N ILE A 336 -16.54 7.69 -5.25
CA ILE A 336 -16.18 6.27 -5.35
C ILE A 336 -17.27 5.39 -4.71
N LEU A 337 -17.77 5.76 -3.53
CA LEU A 337 -18.82 5.02 -2.84
C LEU A 337 -20.14 5.03 -3.61
N PHE A 338 -20.50 6.16 -4.23
CA PHE A 338 -21.69 6.24 -5.07
C PHE A 338 -21.60 5.30 -6.28
N LEU A 339 -20.43 5.25 -6.92
CA LEU A 339 -20.18 4.35 -8.04
C LEU A 339 -20.15 2.87 -7.61
N ALA A 340 -19.61 2.57 -6.43
CA ALA A 340 -19.70 1.23 -5.83
C ALA A 340 -21.15 0.82 -5.59
N PHE A 341 -21.96 1.71 -5.02
CA PHE A 341 -23.37 1.47 -4.74
C PHE A 341 -24.18 1.17 -6.01
N ILE A 342 -23.94 1.91 -7.10
CA ILE A 342 -24.57 1.63 -8.41
C ILE A 342 -24.17 0.24 -8.93
N SER A 343 -22.88 -0.06 -8.88
CA SER A 343 -22.33 -1.35 -9.34
C SER A 343 -22.94 -2.52 -8.56
N ALA A 344 -22.98 -2.42 -7.22
CA ALA A 344 -23.58 -3.43 -6.35
C ALA A 344 -25.05 -3.67 -6.65
N ASN A 345 -25.83 -2.60 -6.85
CA ASN A 345 -27.25 -2.71 -7.17
C ASN A 345 -27.53 -3.41 -8.51
N HIS A 346 -26.66 -3.22 -9.50
CA HIS A 346 -26.80 -3.93 -10.76
C HIS A 346 -26.43 -5.41 -10.62
N ILE A 347 -25.28 -5.71 -10.02
CA ILE A 347 -24.81 -7.09 -9.81
C ILE A 347 -25.79 -7.91 -8.96
N LEU A 348 -26.46 -7.29 -7.98
CA LEU A 348 -27.50 -7.95 -7.18
C LEU A 348 -28.65 -8.51 -8.01
N LYS A 349 -28.96 -7.92 -9.17
CA LYS A 349 -30.01 -8.43 -10.08
C LYS A 349 -29.59 -9.70 -10.80
N HIS A 350 -28.28 -9.91 -10.98
CA HIS A 350 -27.69 -11.05 -11.67
C HIS A 350 -27.22 -12.19 -10.75
N THR A 351 -27.29 -11.96 -9.43
CA THR A 351 -26.94 -12.96 -8.39
C THR A 351 -28.16 -13.46 -7.62
N LYS A 352 -29.37 -12.99 -7.95
CA LYS A 352 -30.63 -13.66 -7.60
C LYS A 352 -30.77 -14.93 -8.43
#